data_AF-A0A4V0KEC4-F1
#
_entry.id   AF-A0A4V0KEC4-F1
#
_cell.length_a   1.000
_cell.length_b   1.000
_cell.length_c   1.000
_cell.angle_alpha   90.00
_cell.angle_beta   90.00
_cell.angle_gamma   90.00
#
_symmetry.space_group_name_H-M   'P 1'
#
loop_
_entity.id
_entity.type
_entity.pdbx_description
1 polymer ?
#
loop_
_entity_poly.entity_id
_entity_poly.type
_entity_poly.pdbx_seq_one_letter_code
_entity_poly.pdbx_strand_id
1 'polypeptide(L)'
;MYKGLCELINAADNNFVDDPNNPGEHTSMDLFNSYCPYNSCDTDDKKVSSTFIALLTLFNSINNENLDSDKLVEYAILWLSYRLNQKTQNGTTKLDDFYTNHVVTNNKYEENITTDNKINKDVINNKIESMNIDIKDISNFYDAYKSLCNMYSEFDPEENTECKTCLENAGELFEKYEKLKNALDINKGSSYYKLLSSLSNDYKIFVNKYNSLECSHSSPLVACPRSSVTKNILITIAIIFVAASILLGVSYKYSLFGFRKRFQKQKLRENLKK
;
A
#
# COMPACT_ATOMS: atom_id res chain seq x y z
N MET A 1 7.06 5.46 4.84
CA MET A 1 5.73 5.39 5.50
C MET A 1 5.69 6.20 6.80
N TYR A 2 4.56 6.82 7.14
CA TYR A 2 4.39 7.67 8.33
C TYR A 2 3.15 7.26 9.14
N LYS A 3 3.17 7.45 10.47
CA LYS A 3 2.09 7.07 11.40
C LYS A 3 0.74 7.67 11.00
N GLY A 4 0.68 8.99 10.75
CA GLY A 4 -0.57 9.65 10.34
C GLY A 4 -1.19 9.12 9.04
N LEU A 5 -0.38 8.58 8.11
CA LEU A 5 -0.91 7.92 6.92
C LEU A 5 -1.62 6.60 7.27
N CYS A 6 -1.04 5.85 8.21
CA CYS A 6 -1.64 4.61 8.70
C CYS A 6 -2.91 4.85 9.51
N GLU A 7 -2.98 5.91 10.29
CA GLU A 7 -4.19 6.31 11.00
C GLU A 7 -5.34 6.61 10.03
N LEU A 8 -5.07 7.33 8.94
CA LEU A 8 -6.05 7.59 7.88
C LEU A 8 -6.51 6.30 7.18
N ILE A 9 -5.59 5.36 6.91
CA ILE A 9 -5.94 4.05 6.35
C ILE A 9 -6.80 3.24 7.33
N ASN A 10 -6.46 3.24 8.62
CA ASN A 10 -7.25 2.58 9.65
C ASN A 10 -8.67 3.15 9.71
N ALA A 11 -8.80 4.49 9.72
CA ALA A 11 -10.09 5.15 9.68
C ALA A 11 -10.89 4.78 8.43
N ALA A 12 -10.25 4.70 7.27
CA ALA A 12 -10.90 4.34 6.01
C ALA A 12 -11.41 2.89 6.01
N ASP A 13 -10.70 1.94 6.64
CA ASP A 13 -11.19 0.56 6.78
C ASP A 13 -12.39 0.47 7.70
N ASN A 14 -12.33 1.19 8.81
CA ASN A 14 -13.36 1.13 9.83
C ASN A 14 -14.67 1.81 9.38
N ASN A 15 -14.61 2.72 8.39
CA ASN A 15 -15.80 3.25 7.70
C ASN A 15 -16.69 2.17 7.03
N PHE A 16 -16.24 0.91 7.02
CA PHE A 16 -16.98 -0.23 6.46
C PHE A 16 -17.19 -1.37 7.47
N VAL A 17 -16.91 -1.14 8.77
CA VAL A 17 -17.17 -2.11 9.83
C VAL A 17 -18.47 -1.70 10.52
N ASP A 18 -19.54 -2.47 10.29
CA ASP A 18 -20.79 -2.31 11.04
C ASP A 18 -20.63 -3.02 12.40
N ASP A 19 -19.94 -2.41 13.37
CA ASP A 19 -19.91 -2.91 14.76
C ASP A 19 -20.95 -2.20 15.64
N PRO A 20 -22.10 -2.84 15.92
CA PRO A 20 -23.12 -2.26 16.79
C PRO A 20 -22.66 -2.09 18.25
N ASN A 21 -21.53 -2.69 18.67
CA ASN A 21 -21.01 -2.60 20.04
C ASN A 21 -19.95 -1.50 20.23
N ASN A 22 -19.52 -0.83 19.17
CA ASN A 22 -18.45 0.17 19.24
C ASN A 22 -18.88 1.50 18.58
N PRO A 23 -19.79 2.26 19.21
CA PRO A 23 -20.35 3.51 18.66
C PRO A 23 -19.36 4.69 18.58
N GLY A 24 -18.07 4.47 18.87
CA GLY A 24 -17.02 5.50 18.91
C GLY A 24 -16.58 6.05 17.55
N GLU A 25 -17.10 5.55 16.43
CA GLU A 25 -16.64 5.85 15.08
C GLU A 25 -17.58 6.71 14.22
N HIS A 26 -18.54 7.41 14.83
CA HIS A 26 -19.36 8.36 14.09
C HIS A 26 -18.54 9.49 13.43
N THR A 27 -17.41 9.90 14.01
CA THR A 27 -16.53 10.97 13.49
C THR A 27 -15.73 10.58 12.25
N SER A 28 -15.29 9.31 12.10
CA SER A 28 -14.60 8.87 10.89
C SER A 28 -15.58 8.74 9.73
N MET A 29 -16.79 8.24 10.01
CA MET A 29 -17.86 8.15 9.02
C MET A 29 -18.24 9.52 8.45
N ASP A 30 -18.38 10.54 9.31
CA ASP A 30 -18.70 11.91 8.89
C ASP A 30 -17.61 12.52 7.99
N LEU A 31 -16.34 12.23 8.27
CA LEU A 31 -15.21 12.70 7.46
C LEU A 31 -15.30 12.18 6.03
N PHE A 32 -15.47 10.87 5.85
CA PHE A 32 -15.52 10.24 4.53
C PHE A 32 -16.84 10.55 3.79
N ASN A 33 -17.94 10.69 4.53
CA ASN A 33 -19.24 11.02 3.96
C ASN A 33 -19.30 12.44 3.38
N SER A 34 -18.42 13.35 3.81
CA SER A 34 -18.32 14.69 3.19
C SER A 34 -17.93 14.66 1.71
N TYR A 35 -17.37 13.54 1.24
CA TYR A 35 -16.99 13.29 -0.16
C TYR A 35 -18.04 12.47 -0.94
N CYS A 36 -19.22 12.26 -0.36
CA CYS A 36 -20.33 11.59 -1.02
C CYS A 36 -20.82 12.37 -2.25
N PRO A 37 -21.08 11.67 -3.38
CA PRO A 37 -21.65 12.32 -4.54
C PRO A 37 -23.04 12.83 -4.20
N TYR A 38 -23.30 14.10 -4.50
CA TYR A 38 -24.56 14.77 -4.16
C TYR A 38 -24.98 14.59 -2.69
N ASN A 39 -24.01 14.57 -1.76
CA ASN A 39 -24.20 14.42 -0.31
C ASN A 39 -24.88 13.11 0.14
N SER A 40 -24.85 12.05 -0.69
CA SER A 40 -25.39 10.74 -0.32
C SER A 40 -24.51 9.58 -0.79
N CYS A 41 -24.17 8.68 0.14
CA CYS A 41 -23.51 7.41 -0.14
C CYS A 41 -24.45 6.25 0.15
N ASP A 42 -25.57 6.24 -0.58
CA ASP A 42 -26.64 5.23 -0.49
C ASP A 42 -26.25 3.86 -1.08
N THR A 43 -25.17 3.79 -1.86
CA THR A 43 -24.63 2.53 -2.40
C THR A 43 -23.19 2.29 -1.92
N ASP A 44 -22.79 1.01 -1.85
CA ASP A 44 -21.44 0.64 -1.47
C ASP A 44 -20.37 1.19 -2.43
N ASP A 45 -20.71 1.37 -3.70
CA ASP A 45 -19.76 1.93 -4.67
C ASP A 45 -19.55 3.42 -4.44
N LYS A 46 -20.62 4.16 -4.10
CA LYS A 46 -20.50 5.56 -3.68
C LYS A 46 -19.73 5.69 -2.37
N LYS A 47 -19.96 4.81 -1.38
CA LYS A 47 -19.17 4.80 -0.13
C LYS A 47 -17.68 4.56 -0.42
N VAL A 48 -17.35 3.56 -1.23
CA VAL A 48 -15.96 3.24 -1.60
C VAL A 48 -15.30 4.37 -2.38
N SER A 49 -15.97 4.93 -3.39
CA SER A 49 -15.39 6.03 -4.17
C SER A 49 -15.18 7.28 -3.33
N SER A 50 -16.13 7.61 -2.45
CA SER A 50 -16.03 8.77 -1.55
C SER A 50 -14.90 8.62 -0.55
N THR A 51 -14.75 7.44 0.04
CA THR A 51 -13.64 7.16 0.96
C THR A 51 -12.29 7.22 0.23
N PHE A 52 -12.21 6.72 -1.00
CA PHE A 52 -11.00 6.84 -1.81
C PHE A 52 -10.63 8.30 -2.13
N ILE A 53 -11.61 9.13 -2.51
CA ILE A 53 -11.41 10.57 -2.77
C ILE A 53 -10.94 11.30 -1.50
N ALA A 54 -11.56 10.98 -0.37
CA ALA A 54 -11.19 11.53 0.92
C ALA A 54 -9.74 11.16 1.29
N LEU A 55 -9.34 9.89 1.13
CA LEU A 55 -7.95 9.45 1.37
C LEU A 55 -6.96 10.25 0.53
N LEU A 56 -7.22 10.42 -0.77
CA LEU A 56 -6.39 11.23 -1.66
C LEU A 56 -6.28 12.68 -1.18
N THR A 57 -7.41 13.29 -0.80
CA THR A 57 -7.46 14.68 -0.32
C THR A 57 -6.71 14.84 1.00
N LEU A 58 -6.91 13.92 1.95
CA LEU A 58 -6.27 13.94 3.25
C LEU A 58 -4.76 13.71 3.14
N PHE A 59 -4.33 12.76 2.31
CA PHE A 59 -2.91 12.58 2.00
C PHE A 59 -2.29 13.81 1.34
N ASN A 60 -3.05 14.49 0.48
CA ASN A 60 -2.62 15.72 -0.14
C ASN A 60 -2.39 16.83 0.91
N SER A 61 -3.26 16.93 1.92
CA SER A 61 -3.17 17.92 2.99
C SER A 61 -2.05 17.70 4.00
N ILE A 62 -1.44 16.51 4.05
CA ILE A 62 -0.30 16.25 4.94
C ILE A 62 0.89 17.09 4.46
N ASN A 63 1.22 18.13 5.23
CA ASN A 63 2.31 19.06 4.95
C ASN A 63 3.65 18.43 5.33
N ASN A 64 4.19 17.63 4.42
CA ASN A 64 5.52 17.06 4.54
C ASN A 64 6.15 17.00 3.15
N GLU A 65 7.13 17.88 2.91
CA GLU A 65 7.80 18.05 1.61
C GLU A 65 8.52 16.77 1.13
N ASN A 66 8.81 15.83 2.03
CA ASN A 66 9.48 14.57 1.69
C ASN A 66 8.51 13.47 1.23
N LEU A 67 7.20 13.72 1.23
CA LEU A 67 6.21 12.76 0.77
C LEU A 67 5.96 12.88 -0.73
N ASP A 68 6.54 11.93 -1.47
CA ASP A 68 6.29 11.75 -2.90
C ASP A 68 4.79 11.46 -3.17
N SER A 69 4.19 12.23 -4.08
CA SER A 69 2.78 12.07 -4.42
C SER A 69 2.50 10.73 -5.08
N ASP A 70 3.43 10.19 -5.88
CA ASP A 70 3.31 8.85 -6.47
C ASP A 70 3.13 7.78 -5.38
N LYS A 71 3.84 7.94 -4.26
CA LYS A 71 3.80 7.03 -3.13
C LYS A 71 2.50 7.16 -2.32
N LEU A 72 2.00 8.37 -2.14
CA LEU A 72 0.72 8.60 -1.45
C LEU A 72 -0.45 8.00 -2.23
N VAL A 73 -0.44 8.19 -3.55
CA VAL A 73 -1.43 7.58 -4.45
C VAL A 73 -1.31 6.05 -4.44
N GLU A 74 -0.09 5.49 -4.36
CA GLU A 74 0.11 4.04 -4.20
C GLU A 74 -0.70 3.47 -3.04
N TYR A 75 -0.61 4.09 -1.86
CA TYR A 75 -1.31 3.61 -0.66
C TYR A 75 -2.83 3.66 -0.82
N ALA A 76 -3.35 4.75 -1.41
CA ALA A 76 -4.78 4.86 -1.68
C ALA A 76 -5.26 3.79 -2.67
N ILE A 77 -4.47 3.49 -3.72
CA ILE A 77 -4.81 2.45 -4.70
C ILE A 77 -4.72 1.04 -4.10
N LEU A 78 -3.73 0.77 -3.23
CA LEU A 78 -3.65 -0.49 -2.48
C LEU A 78 -4.94 -0.70 -1.69
N TRP A 79 -5.39 0.32 -0.96
CA TRP A 79 -6.64 0.29 -0.20
C TRP A 79 -7.86 0.05 -1.09
N LEU A 80 -8.00 0.81 -2.18
CA LEU A 80 -9.11 0.67 -3.12
C LEU A 80 -9.15 -0.75 -3.70
N SER A 81 -8.01 -1.27 -4.13
CA SER A 81 -7.89 -2.60 -4.71
C SER A 81 -8.29 -3.70 -3.73
N TYR A 82 -7.88 -3.56 -2.45
CA TYR A 82 -8.32 -4.46 -1.39
C TYR A 82 -9.85 -4.42 -1.22
N ARG A 83 -10.44 -3.24 -1.12
CA ARG A 83 -11.90 -3.09 -0.97
C ARG A 83 -12.68 -3.69 -2.13
N LEU A 84 -12.21 -3.47 -3.36
CA LEU A 84 -12.82 -4.06 -4.55
C LEU A 84 -12.68 -5.59 -4.54
N ASN A 85 -11.51 -6.12 -4.18
CA ASN A 85 -11.27 -7.56 -4.09
C ASN A 85 -12.11 -8.26 -2.99
N GLN A 86 -12.55 -7.55 -1.94
CA GLN A 86 -13.48 -8.10 -0.95
C GLN A 86 -14.92 -8.25 -1.50
N LYS A 87 -15.31 -7.43 -2.49
CA LYS A 87 -16.65 -7.47 -3.11
C LYS A 87 -16.79 -8.54 -4.21
N THR A 88 -15.69 -9.07 -4.76
CA THR A 88 -15.69 -9.86 -6.00
C THR A 88 -16.24 -11.30 -5.89
N GLN A 89 -17.21 -11.59 -5.00
CA GLN A 89 -17.86 -12.91 -4.98
C GLN A 89 -18.53 -13.29 -6.34
N ASN A 90 -18.78 -12.33 -7.25
CA ASN A 90 -19.45 -12.57 -8.55
C ASN A 90 -18.83 -11.90 -9.79
N GLY A 91 -17.56 -11.44 -9.78
CA GLY A 91 -16.95 -10.90 -11.01
C GLY A 91 -15.61 -10.18 -10.83
N THR A 92 -14.87 -10.04 -11.93
CA THR A 92 -13.59 -9.31 -12.04
C THR A 92 -13.81 -7.80 -12.19
N THR A 93 -14.20 -7.10 -11.12
CA THR A 93 -14.17 -5.63 -11.15
C THR A 93 -12.72 -5.19 -11.33
N LYS A 94 -12.40 -4.59 -12.48
CA LYS A 94 -11.08 -4.01 -12.72
C LYS A 94 -10.99 -2.69 -11.97
N LEU A 95 -9.82 -2.43 -11.38
CA LEU A 95 -9.50 -1.17 -10.71
C LEU A 95 -9.82 0.05 -11.61
N ASP A 96 -9.41 -0.03 -12.88
CA ASP A 96 -9.61 1.02 -13.88
C ASP A 96 -11.08 1.28 -14.21
N ASP A 97 -11.88 0.21 -14.35
CA ASP A 97 -13.32 0.31 -14.60
C ASP A 97 -14.02 0.99 -13.42
N PHE A 98 -13.68 0.61 -12.18
CA PHE A 98 -14.27 1.23 -10.99
C PHE A 98 -13.86 2.70 -10.87
N TYR A 99 -12.58 3.00 -11.06
CA TYR A 99 -12.06 4.36 -11.00
C TYR A 99 -12.76 5.27 -12.01
N THR A 100 -12.87 4.84 -13.27
CA THR A 100 -13.53 5.61 -14.33
C THR A 100 -15.02 5.81 -14.05
N ASN A 101 -15.73 4.76 -13.62
CA ASN A 101 -17.19 4.80 -13.50
C ASN A 101 -17.71 5.37 -12.18
N HIS A 102 -16.92 5.35 -11.11
CA HIS A 102 -17.38 5.73 -9.76
C HIS A 102 -16.52 6.79 -9.07
N VAL A 103 -15.24 6.91 -9.41
CA VAL A 103 -14.35 7.94 -8.83
C VAL A 103 -14.39 9.20 -9.70
N VAL A 104 -14.07 9.08 -10.99
CA VAL A 104 -14.03 10.23 -11.92
C VAL A 104 -15.40 10.90 -12.08
N THR A 105 -16.49 10.11 -12.04
CA THR A 105 -17.86 10.61 -12.16
C THR A 105 -18.41 11.22 -10.87
N ASN A 106 -17.74 11.05 -9.73
CA ASN A 106 -18.16 11.65 -8.47
C ASN A 106 -17.87 13.16 -8.51
N ASN A 107 -18.87 14.00 -8.31
CA ASN A 107 -18.70 15.46 -8.36
C ASN A 107 -17.67 15.98 -7.34
N LYS A 108 -17.47 15.28 -6.22
CA LYS A 108 -16.46 15.60 -5.21
C LYS A 108 -15.02 15.37 -5.68
N TYR A 109 -14.81 14.54 -6.70
CA TYR A 109 -13.47 14.30 -7.25
C TYR A 109 -12.93 15.57 -7.92
N GLU A 110 -13.70 16.18 -8.83
CA GLU A 110 -13.32 17.43 -9.50
C GLU A 110 -13.17 18.60 -8.53
N GLU A 111 -13.98 18.65 -7.48
CA GLU A 111 -13.93 19.70 -6.45
C GLU A 111 -12.63 19.66 -5.62
N ASN A 112 -12.05 18.47 -5.39
CA ASN A 112 -10.92 18.30 -4.46
C ASN A 112 -9.60 17.91 -5.14
N ILE A 113 -9.64 17.29 -6.31
CA ILE A 113 -8.47 16.83 -7.07
C ILE A 113 -8.18 17.79 -8.22
N THR A 114 -7.58 18.92 -7.88
CA THR A 114 -7.19 19.98 -8.82
C THR A 114 -5.82 19.73 -9.44
N THR A 115 -5.49 20.43 -10.53
CA THR A 115 -4.20 20.31 -11.22
C THR A 115 -3.02 20.84 -10.41
N ASP A 116 -3.27 21.79 -9.52
CA ASP A 116 -2.23 22.52 -8.78
C ASP A 116 -1.77 21.75 -7.52
N ASN A 117 -2.49 20.70 -7.15
CA ASN A 117 -2.16 19.84 -6.01
C ASN A 117 -1.03 18.86 -6.35
N LYS A 118 -0.22 18.48 -5.33
CA LYS A 118 0.81 17.44 -5.49
C LYS A 118 0.19 16.10 -5.92
N ILE A 119 -0.99 15.78 -5.40
CA ILE A 119 -1.84 14.70 -5.88
C ILE A 119 -2.86 15.31 -6.84
N ASN A 120 -2.65 15.07 -8.13
CA ASN A 120 -3.55 15.48 -9.19
C ASN A 120 -3.92 14.28 -10.08
N LYS A 121 -4.82 14.50 -11.03
CA LYS A 121 -5.36 13.45 -11.91
C LYS A 121 -4.28 12.71 -12.68
N ASP A 122 -3.26 13.41 -13.17
CA ASP A 122 -2.18 12.80 -13.94
C ASP A 122 -1.36 11.84 -13.07
N VAL A 123 -1.02 12.24 -11.84
CA VAL A 123 -0.34 11.36 -10.88
C VAL A 123 -1.19 10.12 -10.59
N ILE A 124 -2.50 10.29 -10.38
CA ILE A 124 -3.39 9.18 -10.08
C ILE A 124 -3.50 8.21 -11.26
N ASN A 125 -3.78 8.72 -12.46
CA ASN A 125 -3.94 7.92 -13.67
C ASN A 125 -2.64 7.17 -14.01
N ASN A 126 -1.50 7.87 -13.98
CA ASN A 126 -0.19 7.25 -14.20
C ASN A 126 0.08 6.13 -13.20
N LYS A 127 -0.31 6.31 -11.93
CA LYS A 127 -0.12 5.28 -10.91
C LYS A 127 -1.00 4.06 -11.15
N ILE A 128 -2.28 4.25 -11.46
CA ILE A 128 -3.22 3.16 -11.82
C ILE A 128 -2.68 2.36 -13.00
N GLU A 129 -2.25 3.03 -14.08
CA GLU A 129 -1.65 2.39 -15.25
C GLU A 129 -0.37 1.61 -14.90
N SER A 130 0.46 2.16 -14.01
CA SER A 130 1.70 1.51 -13.58
C SER A 130 1.47 0.27 -12.72
N MET A 131 0.32 0.15 -12.05
CA MET A 131 -0.08 -0.96 -11.19
C MET A 131 -0.93 -2.00 -11.93
N ASN A 132 -0.66 -2.20 -13.23
CA ASN A 132 -1.36 -3.17 -14.08
C ASN A 132 -1.00 -4.64 -13.76
N ILE A 133 -1.49 -5.13 -12.63
CA ILE A 133 -1.48 -6.54 -12.20
C ILE A 133 -2.86 -6.94 -11.69
N ASP A 134 -3.06 -8.22 -11.39
CA ASP A 134 -4.33 -8.71 -10.87
C ASP A 134 -4.69 -7.99 -9.55
N ILE A 135 -5.94 -7.56 -9.43
CA ILE A 135 -6.44 -6.84 -8.24
C ILE A 135 -6.26 -7.68 -6.96
N LYS A 136 -6.33 -9.02 -7.08
CA LYS A 136 -6.03 -9.94 -5.99
C LYS A 136 -4.59 -9.85 -5.53
N ASP A 137 -3.65 -9.66 -6.46
CA ASP A 137 -2.24 -9.45 -6.12
C ASP A 137 -2.04 -8.11 -5.41
N ILE A 138 -2.68 -7.03 -5.92
CA ILE A 138 -2.64 -5.71 -5.27
C ILE A 138 -3.26 -5.79 -3.86
N SER A 139 -4.37 -6.52 -3.70
CA SER A 139 -5.00 -6.78 -2.40
C SER A 139 -4.07 -7.51 -1.43
N ASN A 140 -3.27 -8.47 -1.90
CA ASN A 140 -2.27 -9.13 -1.05
C ASN A 140 -1.13 -8.18 -0.61
N PHE A 141 -0.76 -7.21 -1.46
CA PHE A 141 0.17 -6.16 -1.06
C PHE A 141 -0.43 -5.25 0.00
N TYR A 142 -1.72 -4.92 -0.12
CA TYR A 142 -2.42 -4.14 0.89
C TYR A 142 -2.41 -4.86 2.25
N ASP A 143 -2.66 -6.17 2.31
CA ASP A 143 -2.56 -6.94 3.56
C ASP A 143 -1.20 -6.77 4.24
N ALA A 144 -0.11 -6.90 3.49
CA ALA A 144 1.24 -6.74 4.03
C ALA A 144 1.52 -5.29 4.44
N TYR A 145 1.10 -4.32 3.62
CA TYR A 145 1.17 -2.89 3.95
C TYR A 145 0.40 -2.57 5.24
N LYS A 146 -0.78 -3.15 5.43
CA LYS A 146 -1.60 -2.97 6.62
C LYS A 146 -0.92 -3.54 7.87
N SER A 147 -0.32 -4.73 7.78
CA SER A 147 0.48 -5.28 8.89
C SER A 147 1.66 -4.35 9.24
N LEU A 148 2.32 -3.75 8.25
CA LEU A 148 3.34 -2.73 8.51
C LEU A 148 2.76 -1.48 9.17
N CYS A 149 1.55 -1.04 8.80
CA CYS A 149 0.86 0.05 9.48
C CYS A 149 0.60 -0.27 10.95
N ASN A 150 0.12 -1.48 11.25
CA ASN A 150 -0.15 -1.88 12.63
C ASN A 150 1.13 -1.92 13.48
N MET A 151 2.29 -2.20 12.90
CA MET A 151 3.57 -2.06 13.60
C MET A 151 3.88 -0.63 14.04
N TYR A 152 3.45 0.39 13.28
CA TYR A 152 3.56 1.79 13.73
C TYR A 152 2.63 2.11 14.90
N SER A 153 1.52 1.40 15.07
CA SER A 153 0.66 1.56 16.26
C SER A 153 1.24 0.90 17.52
N GLU A 154 2.12 -0.09 17.36
CA GLU A 154 2.89 -0.67 18.46
C GLU A 154 4.15 0.13 18.83
N PHE A 155 4.43 1.18 18.06
CA PHE A 155 5.64 1.98 18.15
C PHE A 155 5.29 3.47 18.12
N ASP A 156 5.16 4.07 19.30
CA ASP A 156 4.94 5.50 19.43
C ASP A 156 6.13 6.23 20.10
N PRO A 157 6.95 6.94 19.32
CA PRO A 157 8.02 7.79 19.85
C PRO A 157 7.50 8.93 20.72
N GLU A 158 6.30 9.42 20.43
CA GLU A 158 5.75 10.67 20.98
C GLU A 158 5.07 10.43 22.33
N GLU A 159 4.60 9.20 22.57
CA GLU A 159 3.91 8.81 23.82
C GLU A 159 4.80 8.17 24.89
N ASN A 160 6.13 8.10 24.69
CA ASN A 160 7.09 7.61 25.70
C ASN A 160 6.65 6.29 26.37
N THR A 161 6.16 5.34 25.58
CA THR A 161 5.84 4.00 26.08
C THR A 161 7.08 3.12 25.99
N GLU A 162 7.36 2.39 27.07
CA GLU A 162 8.46 1.43 27.14
C GLU A 162 8.48 0.55 25.88
N CYS A 163 9.64 0.48 25.24
CA CYS A 163 9.81 -0.29 24.02
C CYS A 163 9.45 -1.75 24.29
N LYS A 164 8.48 -2.29 23.53
CA LYS A 164 8.10 -3.69 23.67
C LYS A 164 9.32 -4.57 23.38
N THR A 165 9.46 -5.65 24.13
CA THR A 165 10.52 -6.67 23.93
C THR A 165 10.40 -7.40 22.59
N CYS A 166 9.19 -7.44 22.02
CA CYS A 166 8.92 -7.93 20.67
C CYS A 166 7.70 -7.21 20.08
N LEU A 167 7.58 -7.20 18.75
CA LEU A 167 6.45 -6.63 18.01
C LEU A 167 5.51 -7.74 17.55
N GLU A 168 4.23 -7.65 17.88
CA GLU A 168 3.25 -8.68 17.52
C GLU A 168 2.98 -8.67 16.01
N ASN A 169 2.69 -7.50 15.45
CA ASN A 169 2.37 -7.29 14.04
C ASN A 169 3.56 -7.55 13.12
N ALA A 170 4.79 -7.59 13.66
CA ALA A 170 5.97 -7.88 12.85
C ALA A 170 6.02 -9.35 12.39
N GLY A 171 5.43 -10.27 13.17
CA GLY A 171 5.23 -11.66 12.75
C GLY A 171 4.22 -11.76 11.59
N GLU A 172 3.11 -11.02 11.69
CA GLU A 172 2.10 -10.98 10.62
C GLU A 172 2.67 -10.40 9.33
N LEU A 173 3.39 -9.29 9.41
CA LEU A 173 4.07 -8.69 8.27
C LEU A 173 5.02 -9.70 7.61
N PHE A 174 5.80 -10.43 8.40
CA PHE A 174 6.71 -11.44 7.88
C PHE A 174 5.97 -12.54 7.11
N GLU A 175 4.92 -13.11 7.68
CA GLU A 175 4.12 -14.14 7.02
C GLU A 175 3.49 -13.64 5.71
N LYS A 176 2.92 -12.42 5.71
CA LYS A 176 2.33 -11.81 4.51
C LYS A 176 3.40 -11.52 3.46
N TYR A 177 4.56 -11.04 3.87
CA TYR A 177 5.68 -10.75 2.98
C TYR A 177 6.28 -12.03 2.36
N GLU A 178 6.43 -13.11 3.12
CA GLU A 178 6.86 -14.41 2.58
C GLU A 178 5.85 -14.97 1.59
N LYS A 179 4.55 -14.82 1.83
CA LYS A 179 3.52 -15.18 0.85
C LYS A 179 3.69 -14.39 -0.46
N LEU A 180 3.92 -13.07 -0.36
CA LEU A 180 4.18 -12.23 -1.54
C LEU A 180 5.44 -12.65 -2.29
N LYS A 181 6.51 -13.02 -1.58
CA LYS A 181 7.74 -13.52 -2.18
C LYS A 181 7.55 -14.88 -2.85
N ASN A 182 6.86 -15.82 -2.20
CA ASN A 182 6.66 -17.16 -2.73
C ASN A 182 5.67 -17.16 -3.91
N ALA A 183 4.80 -16.16 -3.99
CA ALA A 183 3.95 -15.93 -5.16
C ALA A 183 4.69 -15.27 -6.33
N LEU A 184 5.97 -14.87 -6.18
CA LEU A 184 6.77 -14.36 -7.29
C LEU A 184 6.94 -15.45 -8.35
N ASP A 185 6.46 -15.17 -9.54
CA ASP A 185 6.70 -15.97 -10.74
C ASP A 185 7.18 -15.05 -11.86
N ILE A 186 7.86 -15.61 -12.87
CA ILE A 186 8.36 -14.90 -14.05
C ILE A 186 7.25 -14.14 -14.79
N ASN A 187 6.00 -14.56 -14.61
CA ASN A 187 4.81 -13.97 -15.21
C ASN A 187 4.19 -12.80 -14.41
N LYS A 188 4.61 -12.56 -13.15
CA LYS A 188 4.04 -11.51 -12.28
C LYS A 188 4.37 -10.07 -12.75
N GLY A 189 5.26 -9.92 -13.74
CA GLY A 189 5.52 -8.65 -14.41
C GLY A 189 6.30 -7.63 -13.56
N SER A 190 6.68 -6.51 -14.19
CA SER A 190 7.50 -5.47 -13.55
C SER A 190 6.78 -4.73 -12.42
N SER A 191 5.46 -4.55 -12.53
CA SER A 191 4.64 -3.85 -11.55
C SER A 191 4.61 -4.55 -10.19
N TYR A 192 4.55 -5.88 -10.16
CA TYR A 192 4.63 -6.65 -8.92
C TYR A 192 5.96 -6.44 -8.20
N TYR A 193 7.08 -6.46 -8.94
CA TYR A 193 8.40 -6.18 -8.37
C TYR A 193 8.52 -4.76 -7.83
N LYS A 194 7.91 -3.78 -8.51
CA LYS A 194 7.87 -2.39 -8.02
C LYS A 194 7.14 -2.31 -6.68
N LEU A 195 5.96 -2.91 -6.55
CA LEU A 195 5.22 -2.93 -5.28
C LEU A 195 5.98 -3.63 -4.15
N LEU A 196 6.62 -4.77 -4.44
CA LEU A 196 7.46 -5.47 -3.46
C LEU A 196 8.65 -4.62 -3.02
N SER A 197 9.30 -3.91 -3.96
CA SER A 197 10.37 -2.97 -3.64
C SER A 197 9.84 -1.78 -2.82
N SER A 198 8.65 -1.30 -3.14
CA SER A 198 7.98 -0.20 -2.44
C SER A 198 7.74 -0.56 -0.97
N LEU A 199 7.13 -1.72 -0.71
CA LEU A 199 6.90 -2.26 0.63
C LEU A 199 8.22 -2.49 1.39
N SER A 200 9.25 -2.98 0.71
CA SER A 200 10.58 -3.18 1.31
C SER A 200 11.21 -1.85 1.73
N ASN A 201 11.03 -0.79 0.94
CA ASN A 201 11.54 0.55 1.28
C ASN A 201 10.79 1.15 2.46
N ASP A 202 9.47 0.96 2.54
CA ASP A 202 8.68 1.39 3.69
C ASP A 202 9.09 0.68 4.98
N TYR A 203 9.34 -0.63 4.91
CA TYR A 203 9.87 -1.38 6.04
C TYR A 203 11.26 -0.87 6.45
N LYS A 204 12.17 -0.56 5.52
CA LYS A 204 13.47 0.06 5.84
C LYS A 204 13.31 1.40 6.55
N ILE A 205 12.36 2.22 6.12
CA ILE A 205 12.04 3.50 6.79
C ILE A 205 11.56 3.24 8.22
N PHE A 206 10.66 2.28 8.42
CA PHE A 206 10.22 1.87 9.76
C PHE A 206 11.40 1.44 10.64
N VAL A 207 12.25 0.53 10.13
CA VAL A 207 13.43 0.04 10.86
C VAL A 207 14.38 1.17 11.23
N ASN A 208 14.66 2.09 10.30
CA ASN A 208 15.52 3.24 10.59
C ASN A 208 14.92 4.12 11.68
N LYS A 209 13.60 4.36 11.65
CA LYS A 209 12.90 5.12 12.69
C LYS A 209 12.97 4.40 14.04
N TYR A 210 12.69 3.10 14.06
CA TYR A 210 12.81 2.25 15.25
C TYR A 210 14.22 2.30 15.85
N ASN A 211 15.24 2.18 14.99
CA ASN A 211 16.64 2.18 15.42
C ASN A 211 17.14 3.56 15.87
N SER A 212 16.55 4.65 15.36
CA SER A 212 16.94 6.01 15.73
C SER A 212 16.49 6.44 17.14
N LEU A 213 15.67 5.64 17.81
CA LEU A 213 15.17 5.90 19.16
C LEU A 213 15.88 5.05 20.22
N GLU A 214 15.71 5.42 21.50
CA GLU A 214 16.24 4.70 22.67
C GLU A 214 15.83 3.21 22.72
N CYS A 215 14.79 2.80 21.98
CA CYS A 215 14.41 1.40 21.82
C CYS A 215 15.48 0.51 21.21
N SER A 216 16.35 1.07 20.37
CA SER A 216 17.45 0.33 19.74
C SER A 216 18.49 -0.17 20.75
N HIS A 217 18.62 0.52 21.88
CA HIS A 217 19.55 0.17 22.95
C HIS A 217 18.97 -0.89 23.90
N SER A 218 17.65 -1.01 23.99
CA SER A 218 16.96 -1.86 24.98
C SER A 218 16.23 -3.07 24.39
N SER A 219 15.82 -3.05 23.13
CA SER A 219 15.10 -4.17 22.51
C SER A 219 15.35 -4.32 21.00
N PRO A 220 15.88 -5.47 20.54
CA PRO A 220 16.05 -5.72 19.11
C PRO A 220 14.68 -5.80 18.41
N LEU A 221 14.62 -5.36 17.15
CA LEU A 221 13.42 -5.48 16.32
C LEU A 221 13.15 -6.96 16.00
N VAL A 222 12.28 -7.57 16.79
CA VAL A 222 11.97 -9.00 16.72
C VAL A 222 10.46 -9.22 16.78
N ALA A 223 9.96 -10.17 16.00
CA ALA A 223 8.57 -10.61 16.06
C ALA A 223 8.28 -11.37 17.36
N CYS A 224 7.13 -11.12 17.98
CA CYS A 224 6.66 -11.98 19.07
C CYS A 224 6.38 -13.40 18.54
N PRO A 225 6.69 -14.46 19.31
CA PRO A 225 6.38 -15.83 18.90
C PRO A 225 4.87 -16.03 18.72
N ARG A 226 4.40 -16.20 17.48
CA ARG A 226 3.00 -16.56 17.18
C ARG A 226 2.89 -18.05 16.87
N SER A 227 2.21 -18.84 17.71
CA SER A 227 1.91 -20.30 17.56
C SER A 227 3.05 -21.31 17.84
N SER A 228 2.72 -22.61 17.92
CA SER A 228 3.67 -23.71 18.21
C SER A 228 4.73 -23.94 17.12
N VAL A 229 4.50 -23.45 15.90
CA VAL A 229 5.44 -23.53 14.77
C VAL A 229 6.59 -22.53 14.93
N THR A 230 6.35 -21.43 15.65
CA THR A 230 7.27 -20.29 15.81
C THR A 230 7.82 -20.18 17.23
N LYS A 231 7.48 -21.16 18.09
CA LYS A 231 7.79 -21.19 19.54
C LYS A 231 9.28 -21.07 19.88
N ASN A 232 10.18 -21.33 18.92
CA ASN A 232 11.63 -21.38 19.14
C ASN A 232 12.44 -20.38 18.29
N ILE A 233 11.82 -19.50 17.50
CA ILE A 233 12.56 -18.62 16.58
C ILE A 233 12.17 -17.17 16.82
N LEU A 234 13.04 -16.45 17.53
CA LEU A 234 13.13 -14.99 17.43
C LEU A 234 13.59 -14.68 16.00
N ILE A 235 12.64 -14.43 15.10
CA ILE A 235 12.97 -14.11 13.69
C ILE A 235 13.55 -12.71 13.66
N THR A 236 14.84 -12.58 13.37
CA THR A 236 15.47 -11.29 13.06
C THR A 236 14.97 -10.84 11.69
N ILE A 237 13.92 -10.01 11.67
CA ILE A 237 13.22 -9.58 10.44
C ILE A 237 14.16 -8.80 9.51
N ALA A 238 15.20 -8.16 10.06
CA ALA A 238 16.23 -7.46 9.29
C ALA A 238 16.94 -8.35 8.24
N ILE A 239 17.06 -9.66 8.48
CA ILE A 239 17.81 -10.58 7.59
C ILE A 239 17.02 -10.90 6.30
N ILE A 240 15.68 -10.86 6.34
CA ILE A 240 14.81 -11.27 5.24
C ILE A 240 14.75 -10.23 4.11
N PHE A 241 14.83 -8.94 4.44
CA PHE A 241 14.77 -7.85 3.46
C PHE A 241 16.12 -7.58 2.76
N VAL A 242 17.24 -8.03 3.36
CA VAL A 242 18.56 -8.02 2.71
C VAL A 242 18.61 -9.01 1.56
N ALA A 243 18.05 -10.22 1.72
CA ALA A 243 17.98 -11.22 0.65
C ALA A 243 17.07 -10.79 -0.51
N ALA A 244 15.95 -10.10 -0.22
CA ALA A 244 15.06 -9.55 -1.25
C ALA A 244 15.75 -8.48 -2.13
N SER A 245 16.64 -7.68 -1.53
CA SER A 245 17.44 -6.67 -2.25
C SER A 245 18.43 -7.30 -3.26
N ILE A 246 18.96 -8.49 -2.94
CA ILE A 246 19.86 -9.25 -3.82
C ILE A 246 19.08 -9.84 -5.02
N LEU A 247 17.90 -10.42 -4.77
CA LEU A 247 17.04 -10.97 -5.84
C LEU A 247 16.52 -9.88 -6.80
N LEU A 248 16.21 -8.68 -6.28
CA LEU A 248 15.79 -7.52 -7.08
C LEU A 248 16.92 -6.95 -7.96
N GLY A 249 18.16 -6.94 -7.46
CA GLY A 249 19.33 -6.54 -8.27
C GLY A 249 19.58 -7.48 -9.45
N VAL A 250 19.28 -8.77 -9.29
CA VAL A 250 19.41 -9.79 -10.33
C VAL A 250 18.25 -9.69 -11.34
N SER A 251 17.00 -9.51 -10.89
CA SER A 251 15.84 -9.39 -11.80
C SER A 251 15.85 -8.09 -12.59
N TYR A 252 16.26 -6.96 -12.00
CA TYR A 252 16.43 -5.68 -12.69
C TYR A 252 17.49 -5.79 -13.81
N LYS A 253 18.64 -6.41 -13.53
CA LYS A 253 19.66 -6.68 -14.56
C LYS A 253 19.14 -7.55 -15.69
N TYR A 254 18.37 -8.61 -15.37
CA TYR A 254 17.78 -9.50 -16.37
C TYR A 254 16.73 -8.80 -17.25
N SER A 255 15.87 -7.98 -16.65
CA SER A 255 14.85 -7.20 -17.37
C SER A 255 15.49 -6.16 -18.31
N LEU A 256 16.47 -5.40 -17.83
CA LEU A 256 17.22 -4.43 -18.65
C LEU A 256 17.94 -5.10 -19.83
N PHE A 257 18.45 -6.32 -19.63
CA PHE A 257 19.05 -7.13 -20.69
C PHE A 257 18.02 -7.58 -21.73
N GLY A 258 16.82 -7.97 -21.30
CA GLY A 258 15.70 -8.32 -22.17
C GLY A 258 15.26 -7.16 -23.08
N PHE A 259 15.12 -5.95 -22.52
CA PHE A 259 14.78 -4.74 -23.26
C PHE A 259 15.84 -4.37 -24.31
N ARG A 260 17.13 -4.41 -23.95
CA ARG A 260 18.24 -4.18 -24.91
C ARG A 260 18.20 -5.16 -26.07
N LYS A 261 17.90 -6.44 -25.81
CA LYS A 261 17.85 -7.49 -26.84
C LYS A 261 16.66 -7.30 -27.80
N ARG A 262 15.51 -6.83 -27.31
CA ARG A 262 14.36 -6.46 -28.14
C ARG A 262 14.65 -5.25 -29.03
N PHE A 263 15.26 -4.20 -28.47
CA PHE A 263 15.63 -3.00 -29.23
C PHE A 263 16.62 -3.30 -30.36
N GLN A 264 17.66 -4.12 -30.09
CA GLN A 264 18.61 -4.54 -31.13
C GLN A 264 17.94 -5.36 -32.24
N LYS A 265 17.03 -6.29 -31.91
CA LYS A 265 16.25 -7.05 -32.90
C LYS A 265 15.36 -6.16 -33.76
N GLN A 266 14.80 -5.10 -33.20
CA GLN A 266 13.95 -4.16 -33.91
C GLN A 266 14.76 -3.32 -34.91
N LYS A 267 15.93 -2.83 -34.49
CA LYS A 267 16.88 -2.11 -35.35
C LYS A 267 17.40 -2.97 -36.52
N LEU A 268 17.66 -4.26 -36.27
CA LEU A 268 18.03 -5.22 -37.32
C LEU A 268 16.90 -5.45 -38.34
N ARG A 269 15.64 -5.50 -37.89
CA ARG A 269 14.47 -5.64 -38.79
C ARG A 269 14.21 -4.39 -39.64
N GLU A 270 14.47 -3.21 -39.11
CA GLU A 270 14.37 -1.95 -39.87
C GLU A 270 15.46 -1.84 -40.95
N ASN A 271 16.67 -2.30 -40.65
CA ASN A 271 17.77 -2.30 -41.62
C ASN A 271 17.59 -3.34 -42.74
N LEU A 272 16.85 -4.43 -42.51
CA LEU A 272 16.51 -5.42 -43.54
C LEU A 272 15.34 -5.00 -44.45
N LYS A 273 14.65 -3.90 -44.12
CA LYS A 273 13.54 -3.34 -44.91
C LYS A 273 13.96 -2.15 -45.79
N LYS A 274 15.23 -1.73 -45.72
CA LYS A 274 15.87 -0.80 -46.66
C LYS A 274 16.70 -1.60 -47.67
#